data_AF-G3AED9-F1
#
_entry.id   AF-G3AED9-F1
#
_cell.length_a   1.000
_cell.length_b   1.000
_cell.length_c   1.000
_cell.angle_alpha   90.00
_cell.angle_beta   90.00
_cell.angle_gamma   90.00
#
_symmetry.space_group_name_H-M   'P 1'
#
loop_
_entity.id
_entity.type
_entity.pdbx_description
1 polymer ?
#
loop_
_entity_poly.entity_id
_entity_poly.type
_entity_poly.pdbx_seq_one_letter_code
_entity_poly.pdbx_strand_id
1 'polypeptide(L)'
;MSDDDYRRALEIQRRNFEAQFGSIEELGFEDKSKSVHASSSDDNSSGIESENESGSDEEQYNFKGFESSGESDSPDFESEEEDDDEEEEEAPKVIKLNATIAKPTIISKQDRKLLKSGRAPTLQELELKSQQASKQTKAQIKEDSENLENDLKLQRLLQESHILTHSLEHSGAELTLETIDYEDPTGKARRRILDSRMRQLAATNSNENRKLESMPMSMRKGMIASRDKKIKKFEADARDAGIVLSKVRKGQVRDLNAGKGSTLTSDRLGSGVNKKKHHRDRGL
;
A
#
# COMPACT_ATOMS: atom_id res chain seq x y z
N MET A 1 -31.54 1.54 3.84
CA MET A 1 -31.32 1.71 2.39
C MET A 1 -32.54 1.13 1.71
N SER A 2 -33.20 1.89 0.86
CA SER A 2 -34.36 1.40 0.11
C SER A 2 -33.90 0.32 -0.86
N ASP A 3 -34.74 -0.69 -1.11
CA ASP A 3 -34.44 -1.78 -2.04
C ASP A 3 -34.16 -1.25 -3.47
N ASP A 4 -34.71 -0.08 -3.82
CA ASP A 4 -34.48 0.59 -5.09
C ASP A 4 -33.05 1.13 -5.24
N ASP A 5 -32.46 1.68 -4.17
CA ASP A 5 -31.08 2.16 -4.18
C ASP A 5 -30.10 0.99 -4.35
N TYR A 6 -30.43 -0.17 -3.75
CA TYR A 6 -29.64 -1.39 -3.88
C TYR A 6 -29.68 -1.95 -5.32
N ARG A 7 -30.85 -1.94 -5.95
CA ARG A 7 -31.01 -2.36 -7.36
C ARG A 7 -30.23 -1.45 -8.31
N ARG A 8 -30.31 -0.14 -8.11
CA ARG A 8 -29.57 0.84 -8.91
C ARG A 8 -28.05 0.65 -8.78
N ALA A 9 -27.56 0.34 -7.59
CA ALA A 9 -26.14 0.06 -7.37
C ALA A 9 -25.65 -1.18 -8.14
N LEU A 10 -26.46 -2.24 -8.21
CA LEU A 10 -26.15 -3.45 -8.96
C LEU A 10 -26.14 -3.22 -10.48
N GLU A 11 -27.06 -2.39 -10.99
CA GLU A 11 -27.10 -2.04 -12.40
C GLU A 11 -25.87 -1.22 -12.83
N ILE A 12 -25.40 -0.31 -11.97
CA ILE A 12 -24.16 0.45 -12.20
C ILE A 12 -22.95 -0.48 -12.25
N GLN A 13 -22.88 -1.46 -11.35
CA GLN A 13 -21.79 -2.46 -11.34
C GLN A 13 -21.81 -3.32 -12.60
N ARG A 14 -23.00 -3.77 -13.04
CA ARG A 14 -23.16 -4.51 -14.29
C ARG A 14 -22.65 -3.72 -15.48
N ARG A 15 -23.06 -2.45 -15.62
CA ARG A 15 -22.65 -1.59 -16.73
C ARG A 15 -21.14 -1.39 -16.78
N ASN A 16 -20.50 -1.21 -15.61
CA ASN A 16 -19.05 -1.09 -15.52
C ASN A 16 -18.33 -2.38 -15.88
N PHE A 17 -18.89 -3.53 -15.49
CA PHE A 17 -18.35 -4.85 -15.83
C PHE A 17 -18.45 -5.12 -17.34
N GLU A 18 -19.63 -4.90 -17.93
CA GLU A 18 -19.86 -5.11 -19.36
C GLU A 18 -18.96 -4.20 -20.23
N ALA A 19 -18.67 -2.99 -19.76
CA ALA A 19 -17.74 -2.09 -20.43
C ALA A 19 -16.27 -2.57 -20.43
N GLN A 20 -15.86 -3.36 -19.44
CA GLN A 20 -14.48 -3.86 -19.31
C GLN A 20 -14.29 -5.26 -19.90
N PHE A 21 -15.29 -6.13 -19.78
CA PHE A 21 -15.18 -7.56 -20.07
C PHE A 21 -16.10 -8.04 -21.19
N GLY A 22 -16.89 -7.15 -21.79
CA GLY A 22 -17.93 -7.53 -22.75
C GLY A 22 -19.21 -8.00 -22.05
N SER A 23 -20.26 -8.29 -22.83
CA SER A 23 -21.55 -8.64 -22.24
C SER A 23 -21.50 -9.99 -21.51
N ILE A 24 -22.16 -10.11 -20.37
CA ILE A 24 -22.15 -11.36 -19.57
C ILE A 24 -22.81 -12.52 -20.33
N GLU A 25 -23.75 -12.20 -21.23
CA GLU A 25 -24.44 -13.14 -22.12
C GLU A 25 -23.46 -13.69 -23.19
N GLU A 26 -22.52 -12.88 -23.68
CA GLU A 26 -21.46 -13.30 -24.62
C GLU A 26 -20.40 -14.19 -23.96
N LEU A 27 -20.25 -14.10 -22.63
CA LEU A 27 -19.43 -15.00 -21.82
C LEU A 27 -20.15 -16.31 -21.43
N GLY A 28 -21.39 -16.51 -21.87
CA GLY A 28 -22.16 -17.73 -21.66
C GLY A 28 -22.85 -17.84 -20.29
N PHE A 29 -23.03 -16.73 -19.57
CA PHE A 29 -23.73 -16.70 -18.28
C PHE A 29 -25.14 -16.09 -18.43
N GLU A 30 -26.15 -16.74 -17.86
CA GLU A 30 -27.51 -16.21 -17.81
C GLU A 30 -27.69 -15.21 -16.66
N ASP A 31 -28.10 -13.99 -16.99
CA ASP A 31 -28.30 -12.92 -16.02
C ASP A 31 -29.71 -12.95 -15.40
N LYS A 32 -29.76 -13.19 -14.08
CA LYS A 32 -31.00 -13.25 -13.29
C LYS A 32 -31.57 -11.87 -12.92
N SER A 33 -30.82 -10.78 -13.12
CA SER A 33 -31.28 -9.43 -12.80
C SER A 33 -32.25 -8.88 -13.86
N LYS A 34 -32.18 -9.39 -15.09
CA LYS A 34 -33.06 -9.00 -16.21
C LYS A 34 -34.46 -9.64 -16.13
N SER A 35 -34.58 -10.82 -15.53
CA SER A 35 -35.85 -11.60 -15.55
C SER A 35 -36.93 -11.05 -14.63
N VAL A 36 -36.59 -10.21 -13.64
CA VAL A 36 -37.57 -9.68 -12.68
C VAL A 36 -38.46 -8.59 -13.29
N HIS A 37 -38.04 -7.98 -14.40
CA HIS A 37 -38.82 -6.94 -15.08
C HIS A 37 -39.90 -7.49 -16.03
N ALA A 38 -39.88 -8.78 -16.35
CA ALA A 38 -40.86 -9.42 -17.24
C ALA A 38 -42.05 -10.07 -16.49
N SER A 39 -42.01 -10.15 -15.15
CA SER A 39 -43.04 -10.79 -14.34
C SER A 39 -43.90 -9.83 -13.50
N SER A 40 -43.79 -8.52 -13.73
CA SER A 40 -44.63 -7.52 -13.06
C SER A 40 -45.09 -6.45 -14.04
N SER A 41 -46.00 -6.84 -14.92
CA SER A 41 -46.86 -5.91 -15.65
C SER A 41 -48.28 -6.10 -15.12
N ASP A 42 -48.66 -5.27 -14.15
CA ASP A 42 -50.03 -4.76 -14.01
C ASP A 42 -50.03 -3.48 -13.15
N ASP A 43 -50.48 -2.42 -13.80
CA ASP A 43 -51.22 -1.25 -13.30
C ASP A 43 -50.52 0.05 -12.81
N ASN A 44 -50.96 1.14 -13.47
CA ASN A 44 -50.96 2.58 -13.16
C ASN A 44 -49.72 3.51 -13.31
N SER A 45 -49.72 4.21 -14.46
CA SER A 45 -49.96 5.67 -14.59
C SER A 45 -49.11 6.68 -13.78
N SER A 46 -48.09 7.27 -14.42
CA SER A 46 -47.80 8.72 -14.54
C SER A 46 -46.44 8.85 -15.27
N GLY A 47 -46.28 9.51 -16.41
CA GLY A 47 -46.72 10.87 -16.73
C GLY A 47 -45.61 11.86 -16.37
N ILE A 48 -44.51 11.89 -17.14
CA ILE A 48 -43.64 13.06 -17.34
C ILE A 48 -42.95 12.88 -18.71
N GLU A 49 -43.30 13.78 -19.62
CA GLU A 49 -42.62 14.06 -20.88
C GLU A 49 -41.40 14.96 -20.60
N SER A 50 -40.27 14.73 -21.27
CA SER A 50 -39.37 15.81 -21.69
C SER A 50 -38.43 15.32 -22.80
N GLU A 51 -38.88 15.62 -24.02
CA GLU A 51 -38.15 16.21 -25.14
C GLU A 51 -36.79 15.63 -25.60
N ASN A 52 -36.83 15.17 -26.86
CA ASN A 52 -35.71 14.98 -27.78
C ASN A 52 -34.86 16.25 -27.94
N GLU A 53 -33.54 16.09 -28.00
CA GLU A 53 -32.74 16.85 -28.95
C GLU A 53 -31.66 15.97 -29.59
N SER A 54 -31.65 16.02 -30.93
CA SER A 54 -30.86 15.22 -31.86
C SER A 54 -29.59 15.96 -32.25
N GLY A 55 -28.49 15.23 -32.49
CA GLY A 55 -27.35 15.78 -33.23
C GLY A 55 -26.10 14.91 -33.26
N SER A 56 -25.86 14.30 -34.44
CA SER A 56 -24.54 14.09 -35.09
C SER A 56 -23.58 13.07 -34.43
N ASP A 57 -22.78 12.25 -35.11
CA ASP A 57 -22.60 11.78 -36.49
C ASP A 57 -21.58 10.62 -36.38
N GLU A 58 -21.58 9.72 -37.36
CA GLU A 58 -20.38 9.13 -38.02
C GLU A 58 -19.31 8.37 -37.17
N GLU A 59 -18.76 7.19 -37.51
CA GLU A 59 -18.81 6.31 -38.67
C GLU A 59 -18.48 4.86 -38.26
N GLN A 60 -19.10 3.91 -38.95
CA GLN A 60 -18.75 2.49 -38.97
C GLN A 60 -17.59 2.25 -39.94
N TYR A 61 -16.43 1.80 -39.44
CA TYR A 61 -15.34 1.34 -40.30
C TYR A 61 -15.42 -0.18 -40.53
N ASN A 62 -15.97 -0.54 -41.70
CA ASN A 62 -15.84 -1.85 -42.33
C ASN A 62 -14.40 -2.04 -42.86
N PHE A 63 -13.60 -2.89 -42.21
CA PHE A 63 -12.27 -3.28 -42.68
C PHE A 63 -12.37 -4.49 -43.62
N LYS A 64 -12.09 -4.29 -44.91
CA LYS A 64 -12.20 -5.27 -46.00
C LYS A 64 -10.80 -5.53 -46.58
N GLY A 65 -10.41 -6.81 -46.63
CA GLY A 65 -9.50 -7.46 -47.60
C GLY A 65 -8.20 -6.77 -48.01
N PHE A 66 -7.06 -7.42 -47.71
CA PHE A 66 -5.85 -7.30 -48.51
C PHE A 66 -5.48 -8.69 -49.05
N GLU A 67 -5.85 -8.94 -50.30
CA GLU A 67 -5.20 -9.87 -51.20
C GLU A 67 -4.05 -9.10 -51.87
N SER A 68 -2.83 -9.65 -51.85
CA SER A 68 -1.81 -9.33 -52.86
C SER A 68 -0.83 -10.49 -52.98
N SER A 69 -0.85 -11.03 -54.19
CA SER A 69 0.09 -11.95 -54.80
C SER A 69 1.55 -11.46 -54.76
N GLY A 70 2.48 -12.41 -54.76
CA GLY A 70 3.92 -12.16 -54.86
C GLY A 70 4.65 -13.47 -55.12
N GLU A 71 4.86 -13.75 -56.40
CA GLU A 71 5.43 -14.94 -57.02
C GLU A 71 6.92 -15.19 -56.69
N SER A 72 7.26 -16.48 -56.71
CA SER A 72 8.53 -17.16 -56.98
C SER A 72 9.81 -16.34 -57.20
N ASP A 73 10.91 -16.74 -56.53
CA ASP A 73 12.19 -16.93 -57.21
C ASP A 73 13.10 -17.90 -56.46
N SER A 74 13.68 -18.84 -57.20
CA SER A 74 14.61 -19.87 -56.75
C SER A 74 15.93 -19.69 -57.50
N PRO A 75 17.08 -19.88 -56.85
CA PRO A 75 18.24 -20.38 -57.57
C PRO A 75 18.82 -21.64 -56.89
N ASP A 76 18.66 -22.74 -57.61
CA ASP A 76 19.71 -23.64 -58.11
C ASP A 76 21.15 -23.43 -57.59
N PHE A 77 21.70 -24.47 -56.97
CA PHE A 77 23.15 -24.66 -56.84
C PHE A 77 23.46 -26.16 -56.78
N GLU A 78 24.04 -26.67 -57.87
CA GLU A 78 24.66 -27.98 -58.00
C GLU A 78 25.95 -28.05 -57.16
N SER A 79 26.18 -29.20 -56.52
CA SER A 79 27.49 -29.63 -56.02
C SER A 79 27.45 -31.15 -55.85
N GLU A 80 27.85 -31.85 -56.90
CA GLU A 80 28.29 -33.25 -56.88
C GLU A 80 29.54 -33.36 -56.00
N GLU A 81 29.59 -34.33 -55.08
CA GLU A 81 30.78 -35.16 -54.81
C GLU A 81 30.28 -36.54 -54.32
N GLU A 82 30.56 -37.57 -55.12
CA GLU A 82 30.50 -38.98 -54.75
C GLU A 82 31.74 -39.33 -53.92
N ASP A 83 31.59 -40.14 -52.87
CA ASP A 83 32.62 -41.13 -52.49
C ASP A 83 32.08 -42.16 -51.46
N ASP A 84 32.09 -43.41 -51.94
CA ASP A 84 32.25 -44.72 -51.29
C ASP A 84 31.47 -45.12 -50.01
N ASP A 85 30.53 -46.03 -50.28
CA ASP A 85 30.02 -47.17 -49.51
C ASP A 85 30.82 -47.64 -48.27
N GLU A 86 30.18 -47.58 -47.10
CA GLU A 86 30.23 -48.64 -46.08
C GLU A 86 28.90 -48.67 -45.31
N GLU A 87 28.16 -49.77 -45.46
CA GLU A 87 26.82 -50.01 -44.90
C GLU A 87 26.85 -50.11 -43.37
N GLU A 88 26.55 -49.02 -42.68
CA GLU A 88 25.86 -49.03 -41.39
C GLU A 88 24.65 -48.11 -41.51
N GLU A 89 23.44 -48.58 -41.14
CA GLU A 89 22.22 -47.75 -41.19
C GLU A 89 22.37 -46.51 -40.28
N GLU A 90 22.90 -45.41 -40.80
CA GLU A 90 23.01 -44.14 -40.10
C GLU A 90 21.62 -43.53 -39.95
N ALA A 91 20.97 -43.79 -38.81
CA ALA A 91 19.75 -43.11 -38.44
C ALA A 91 19.94 -41.58 -38.52
N PRO A 92 18.97 -40.81 -39.05
CA PRO A 92 19.15 -39.39 -39.29
C PRO A 92 19.50 -38.65 -37.99
N LYS A 93 20.56 -37.84 -38.03
CA LYS A 93 21.03 -37.04 -36.89
C LYS A 93 20.05 -35.90 -36.62
N VAL A 94 19.08 -36.13 -35.75
CA VAL A 94 18.07 -35.13 -35.38
C VAL A 94 18.67 -34.11 -34.40
N ILE A 95 19.09 -32.96 -34.92
CA ILE A 95 19.46 -31.80 -34.08
C ILE A 95 18.17 -31.16 -33.55
N LYS A 96 17.80 -31.52 -32.33
CA LYS A 96 16.73 -30.81 -31.61
C LYS A 96 17.30 -29.51 -31.06
N LEU A 97 17.09 -28.42 -31.80
CA LEU A 97 17.23 -27.07 -31.26
C LEU A 97 16.12 -26.89 -30.23
N ASN A 98 16.38 -27.32 -28.99
CA ASN A 98 15.59 -26.91 -27.83
C ASN A 98 15.92 -25.43 -27.59
N ALA A 99 15.49 -24.58 -28.50
CA ALA A 99 15.45 -23.16 -28.29
C ALA A 99 14.47 -22.96 -27.13
N THR A 100 14.98 -23.02 -25.90
CA THR A 100 14.57 -22.04 -24.90
C THR A 100 14.94 -20.71 -25.50
N ILE A 101 14.10 -20.23 -26.41
CA ILE A 101 14.24 -19.02 -27.20
C ILE A 101 14.75 -18.01 -26.20
N ALA A 102 16.02 -17.61 -26.37
CA ALA A 102 16.63 -16.59 -25.55
C ALA A 102 15.62 -15.45 -25.52
N LYS A 103 15.03 -15.19 -24.34
CA LYS A 103 13.94 -14.23 -24.20
C LYS A 103 14.36 -13.00 -24.98
N PRO A 104 13.57 -12.53 -25.97
CA PRO A 104 14.01 -11.41 -26.78
C PRO A 104 14.35 -10.29 -25.81
N THR A 105 15.61 -9.85 -25.83
CA THR A 105 16.03 -8.72 -25.00
C THR A 105 15.12 -7.58 -25.38
N ILE A 106 14.24 -7.18 -24.46
CA ILE A 106 13.26 -6.12 -24.71
C ILE A 106 14.06 -4.82 -24.71
N ILE A 107 14.58 -4.46 -25.88
CA ILE A 107 15.33 -3.23 -26.08
C ILE A 107 14.34 -2.08 -25.82
N SER A 108 14.72 -1.15 -24.93
CA SER A 108 13.87 -0.01 -24.62
C SER A 108 13.57 0.80 -25.89
N LYS A 109 12.42 1.47 -25.95
CA LYS A 109 12.05 2.30 -27.12
C LYS A 109 13.12 3.35 -27.45
N GLN A 110 13.88 3.80 -26.45
CA GLN A 110 14.97 4.75 -26.60
C GLN A 110 16.21 4.08 -27.21
N ASP A 111 16.61 2.91 -26.70
CA ASP A 111 17.76 2.17 -27.23
C ASP A 111 17.51 1.69 -28.66
N ARG A 112 16.26 1.33 -28.99
CA ARG A 112 15.87 0.97 -30.37
C ARG A 112 15.98 2.15 -31.34
N LYS A 113 15.70 3.38 -30.89
CA LYS A 113 15.89 4.59 -31.71
C LYS A 113 17.36 4.93 -31.88
N LEU A 114 18.17 4.73 -30.84
CA LEU A 114 19.61 4.99 -30.86
C LEU A 114 20.36 3.98 -31.76
N LEU A 115 20.01 2.70 -31.67
CA LEU A 115 20.55 1.68 -32.57
C LEU A 115 20.18 1.94 -34.03
N LYS A 116 18.94 2.42 -34.28
CA LYS A 116 18.49 2.80 -35.63
C LYS A 116 19.12 4.10 -36.14
N SER A 117 19.54 5.01 -35.27
CA SER A 117 20.18 6.26 -35.68
C SER A 117 21.67 6.12 -35.99
N GLY A 118 22.26 4.93 -35.77
CA GLY A 118 23.66 4.63 -36.10
C GLY A 118 24.69 5.49 -35.36
N ARG A 119 24.27 6.25 -34.34
CA ARG A 119 25.08 7.20 -33.60
C ARG A 119 25.42 6.65 -32.22
N ALA A 120 26.68 6.73 -31.82
CA ALA A 120 27.10 6.40 -30.46
C ALA A 120 26.54 7.42 -29.44
N PRO A 121 26.14 6.99 -28.24
CA PRO A 121 25.68 7.92 -27.20
C PRO A 121 26.80 8.89 -26.84
N THR A 122 26.47 10.18 -26.79
CA THR A 122 27.46 11.23 -26.49
C THR A 122 27.70 11.36 -24.99
N LEU A 123 28.88 11.83 -24.59
CA LEU A 123 29.21 12.05 -23.17
C LEU A 123 28.21 13.01 -22.49
N GLN A 124 27.73 14.02 -23.22
CA GLN A 124 26.72 14.96 -22.74
C GLN A 124 25.36 14.29 -22.49
N GLU A 125 24.92 13.35 -23.34
CA GLU A 125 23.67 12.61 -23.14
C GLU A 125 23.76 11.68 -21.92
N LEU A 126 24.93 11.11 -21.66
CA LEU A 126 25.18 10.29 -20.46
C LEU A 126 25.14 11.13 -19.18
N GLU A 127 25.71 12.33 -19.21
CA GLU A 127 25.62 13.29 -18.11
C GLU A 127 24.19 13.77 -17.86
N LEU A 128 23.41 14.02 -18.92
CA LEU A 128 22.00 14.37 -18.78
C LEU A 128 21.19 13.21 -18.17
N LYS A 129 21.51 11.97 -18.52
CA LYS A 129 20.85 10.78 -17.95
C LYS A 129 21.19 10.58 -16.47
N SER A 130 22.44 10.83 -16.06
CA SER A 130 22.83 10.79 -14.64
C SER A 130 22.22 11.93 -13.83
N GLN A 131 22.10 13.12 -14.43
CA GLN A 131 21.39 14.25 -13.84
C GLN A 131 19.89 13.98 -13.70
N GLN A 132 19.26 13.32 -14.66
CA GLN A 132 17.85 12.90 -14.55
C GLN A 132 17.65 11.86 -13.44
N ALA A 133 18.56 10.89 -13.29
CA ALA A 133 18.51 9.93 -12.18
C ALA A 133 18.63 10.62 -10.80
N SER A 134 19.50 11.63 -10.66
CA SER A 134 19.61 12.42 -9.42
C SER A 134 18.43 13.38 -9.17
N LYS A 135 17.66 13.74 -10.20
CA LYS A 135 16.40 14.48 -10.04
C LYS A 135 15.26 13.55 -9.60
N GLN A 136 15.24 12.31 -10.06
CA GLN A 136 14.28 11.29 -9.61
C GLN A 136 14.43 10.99 -8.11
N THR A 137 15.65 10.93 -7.58
CA THR A 137 15.84 10.75 -6.11
C THR A 137 15.31 11.93 -5.30
N LYS A 138 15.40 13.16 -5.81
CA LYS A 138 14.81 14.35 -5.18
C LYS A 138 13.29 14.42 -5.31
N ALA A 139 12.72 13.85 -6.37
CA ALA A 139 11.27 13.70 -6.53
C ALA A 139 10.72 12.65 -5.58
N GLN A 140 11.41 11.53 -5.38
CA GLN A 140 11.03 10.51 -4.39
C GLN A 140 11.05 11.04 -2.96
N ILE A 141 11.99 11.92 -2.59
CA ILE A 141 11.98 12.58 -1.27
C ILE A 141 10.74 13.49 -1.08
N LYS A 142 10.19 14.05 -2.17
CA LYS A 142 8.95 14.85 -2.14
C LYS A 142 7.71 13.95 -2.10
N GLU A 143 7.68 12.88 -2.87
CA GLU A 143 6.63 11.85 -2.78
C GLU A 143 6.61 11.19 -1.39
N ASP A 144 7.77 10.96 -0.78
CA ASP A 144 7.87 10.47 0.60
C ASP A 144 7.30 11.46 1.60
N SER A 145 7.48 12.78 1.41
CA SER A 145 6.82 13.78 2.26
C SER A 145 5.30 13.84 2.07
N GLU A 146 4.82 13.67 0.83
CA GLU A 146 3.39 13.62 0.51
C GLU A 146 2.76 12.30 1.01
N ASN A 147 3.50 11.20 0.97
CA ASN A 147 3.12 9.92 1.56
C ASN A 147 3.12 9.96 3.09
N LEU A 148 4.05 10.69 3.72
CA LEU A 148 4.06 10.93 5.17
C LEU A 148 2.89 11.80 5.62
N GLU A 149 2.43 12.73 4.78
CA GLU A 149 1.17 13.47 4.99
C GLU A 149 -0.06 12.56 4.86
N ASN A 150 -0.06 11.64 3.88
CA ASN A 150 -1.08 10.60 3.73
C ASN A 150 -1.08 9.61 4.91
N ASP A 151 0.09 9.36 5.51
CA ASP A 151 0.27 8.38 6.59
C ASP A 151 0.03 8.94 8.01
N LEU A 152 -0.46 10.17 8.15
CA LEU A 152 -0.81 10.73 9.46
C LEU A 152 -1.83 9.87 10.22
N LYS A 153 -2.75 9.23 9.50
CA LYS A 153 -3.72 8.30 10.10
C LYS A 153 -3.04 7.05 10.65
N LEU A 154 -2.12 6.44 9.90
CA LEU A 154 -1.39 5.26 10.36
C LEU A 154 -0.44 5.59 11.51
N GLN A 155 0.28 6.71 11.43
CA GLN A 155 1.17 7.14 12.51
C GLN A 155 0.40 7.34 13.82
N ARG A 156 -0.79 7.96 13.75
CA ARG A 156 -1.70 8.08 14.90
C ARG A 156 -2.14 6.71 15.39
N LEU A 157 -2.58 5.81 14.50
CA LEU A 157 -2.99 4.45 14.85
C LEU A 157 -1.88 3.68 15.57
N LEU A 158 -0.65 3.70 15.05
CA LEU A 158 0.49 3.01 15.66
C LEU A 158 0.83 3.58 17.05
N GLN A 159 0.83 4.91 17.19
CA GLN A 159 1.11 5.57 18.47
C GLN A 159 -0.03 5.38 19.50
N GLU A 160 -1.28 5.32 19.05
CA GLU A 160 -2.48 5.25 19.88
C GLU A 160 -2.97 3.81 20.10
N SER A 161 -2.38 2.82 19.42
CA SER A 161 -2.68 1.39 19.55
C SER A 161 -2.78 0.90 20.99
N HIS A 162 -1.89 1.38 21.87
CA HIS A 162 -1.88 1.01 23.29
C HIS A 162 -3.09 1.58 24.06
N ILE A 163 -3.67 2.69 23.61
CA ILE A 163 -4.92 3.25 24.16
C ILE A 163 -6.12 2.47 23.62
N LEU A 164 -6.10 2.10 22.34
CA LEU A 164 -7.18 1.38 21.66
C LEU A 164 -7.31 -0.08 22.15
N THR A 165 -6.19 -0.81 22.30
CA THR A 165 -6.13 -2.19 22.85
C THR A 165 -6.79 -2.35 24.21
N HIS A 166 -6.87 -1.29 25.01
CA HIS A 166 -7.50 -1.33 26.33
C HIS A 166 -8.96 -0.86 26.32
N SER A 167 -9.41 -0.26 25.22
CA SER A 167 -10.79 0.19 25.04
C SER A 167 -11.65 -0.83 24.33
N LEU A 168 -11.04 -1.64 23.47
CA LEU A 168 -11.68 -2.69 22.70
C LEU A 168 -11.38 -4.05 23.36
N GLU A 169 -12.32 -4.98 23.26
CA GLU A 169 -12.15 -6.34 23.83
C GLU A 169 -11.21 -7.19 22.98
N HIS A 170 -10.95 -6.77 21.73
CA HIS A 170 -10.13 -7.45 20.75
C HIS A 170 -8.65 -7.02 20.83
N SER A 171 -7.74 -7.97 20.58
CA SER A 171 -6.29 -7.77 20.65
C SER A 171 -5.60 -8.30 19.40
N GLY A 172 -4.55 -7.62 18.94
CA GLY A 172 -3.73 -8.05 17.80
C GLY A 172 -4.32 -7.64 16.45
N ALA A 173 -4.38 -8.57 15.48
CA ALA A 173 -4.83 -8.28 14.12
C ALA A 173 -6.32 -7.93 14.03
N GLU A 174 -7.13 -8.50 14.94
CA GLU A 174 -8.56 -8.21 15.03
C GLU A 174 -8.82 -6.73 15.41
N LEU A 175 -8.00 -6.20 16.34
CA LEU A 175 -8.05 -4.79 16.70
C LEU A 175 -7.77 -3.91 15.48
N THR A 176 -6.80 -4.25 14.64
CA THR A 176 -6.50 -3.46 13.44
C THR A 176 -7.65 -3.49 12.43
N LEU A 177 -8.27 -4.65 12.20
CA LEU A 177 -9.39 -4.75 11.26
C LEU A 177 -10.61 -3.95 11.72
N GLU A 178 -10.93 -4.00 13.01
CA GLU A 178 -12.05 -3.24 13.55
C GLU A 178 -11.75 -1.73 13.67
N THR A 179 -10.48 -1.36 13.88
CA THR A 179 -10.08 0.05 14.04
C THR A 179 -9.75 0.78 12.74
N ILE A 180 -9.55 0.07 11.62
CA ILE A 180 -9.34 0.69 10.30
C ILE A 180 -10.53 1.57 9.91
N ASP A 181 -11.75 1.14 10.24
CA ASP A 181 -12.98 1.90 9.96
C ASP A 181 -13.46 2.74 11.17
N TYR A 182 -12.77 2.65 12.31
CA TYR A 182 -13.15 3.34 13.54
C TYR A 182 -12.63 4.79 13.52
N GLU A 183 -13.24 5.62 12.67
CA GLU A 183 -12.89 7.03 12.50
C GLU A 183 -13.02 7.84 13.81
N ASP A 184 -13.81 7.39 14.80
CA ASP A 184 -14.02 8.11 16.06
C ASP A 184 -14.00 7.21 17.31
N PRO A 185 -12.82 7.02 17.98
CA PRO A 185 -12.75 6.45 19.33
C PRO A 185 -13.78 7.09 20.25
N THR A 186 -14.59 6.31 20.97
CA THR A 186 -15.65 6.85 21.84
C THR A 186 -15.20 6.98 23.31
N GLY A 187 -15.84 7.88 24.05
CA GLY A 187 -15.69 8.01 25.51
C GLY A 187 -14.26 8.29 26.01
N LYS A 188 -13.76 7.40 26.88
CA LYS A 188 -12.45 7.57 27.56
C LYS A 188 -11.27 7.45 26.60
N ALA A 189 -11.38 6.58 25.58
CA ALA A 189 -10.36 6.44 24.55
C ALA A 189 -10.21 7.74 23.75
N ARG A 190 -11.34 8.35 23.34
CA ARG A 190 -11.37 9.65 22.66
C ARG A 190 -10.56 10.71 23.39
N ARG A 191 -10.88 10.90 24.67
CA ARG A 191 -10.26 11.93 25.51
C ARG A 191 -8.74 11.75 25.57
N ARG A 192 -8.27 10.51 25.68
CA ARG A 192 -6.84 10.18 25.80
C ARG A 192 -6.11 10.34 24.49
N ILE A 193 -6.73 9.92 23.41
CA ILE A 193 -6.20 10.10 22.06
C ILE A 193 -6.04 11.60 21.78
N LEU A 194 -7.08 12.39 22.05
CA LEU A 194 -7.01 13.85 21.90
C LEU A 194 -5.94 14.47 22.79
N ASP A 195 -5.85 14.09 24.07
CA ASP A 195 -4.81 14.59 24.98
C ASP A 195 -3.39 14.18 24.51
N SER A 196 -3.22 12.94 24.03
CA SER A 196 -1.95 12.48 23.44
C SER A 196 -1.56 13.30 22.22
N ARG A 197 -2.49 13.51 21.28
CA ARG A 197 -2.29 14.35 20.08
C ARG A 197 -1.94 15.78 20.45
N MET A 198 -2.70 16.38 21.37
CA MET A 198 -2.44 17.74 21.87
C MET A 198 -1.06 17.85 22.52
N ARG A 199 -0.62 16.84 23.29
CA ARG A 199 0.72 16.84 23.89
C ARG A 199 1.84 16.68 22.88
N GLN A 200 1.63 15.88 21.84
CA GLN A 200 2.62 15.73 20.77
C GLN A 200 2.78 17.04 20.00
N LEU A 201 1.67 17.69 19.64
CA LEU A 201 1.67 19.00 19.01
C LEU A 201 2.24 20.09 19.93
N ALA A 202 1.93 20.04 21.22
CA ALA A 202 2.49 20.97 22.20
C ALA A 202 3.99 20.75 22.42
N ALA A 203 4.49 19.51 22.32
CA ALA A 203 5.89 19.21 22.59
C ALA A 203 6.87 19.84 21.58
N THR A 204 6.41 20.23 20.39
CA THR A 204 7.26 20.91 19.40
C THR A 204 7.50 22.38 19.76
N ASN A 205 6.49 23.05 20.32
CA ASN A 205 6.50 24.50 20.58
C ASN A 205 6.61 24.85 22.07
N SER A 206 6.34 23.91 22.98
CA SER A 206 6.30 24.15 24.42
C SER A 206 7.66 23.97 25.08
N ASN A 207 8.00 24.88 25.98
CA ASN A 207 9.15 24.74 26.87
C ASN A 207 9.00 23.47 27.72
N GLU A 208 10.06 22.65 27.78
CA GLU A 208 10.14 21.25 28.27
C GLU A 208 9.56 20.93 29.67
N ASN A 209 9.02 21.91 30.38
CA ASN A 209 8.48 21.78 31.72
C ASN A 209 7.02 21.26 31.70
N ARG A 210 6.86 19.96 31.48
CA ARG A 210 5.57 19.28 31.70
C ARG A 210 5.19 19.37 33.18
N LYS A 211 4.12 20.10 33.49
CA LYS A 211 3.61 20.22 34.86
C LYS A 211 2.90 18.91 35.26
N LEU A 212 3.40 18.28 36.32
CA LEU A 212 2.79 17.09 36.90
C LEU A 212 1.59 17.45 37.79
N GLU A 213 0.70 16.48 38.00
CA GLU A 213 -0.38 16.57 38.98
C GLU A 213 0.19 16.78 40.39
N SER A 214 -0.39 17.72 41.13
CA SER A 214 0.01 17.99 42.52
C SER A 214 -0.37 16.79 43.40
N MET A 215 0.61 16.16 44.03
CA MET A 215 0.42 15.00 44.89
C MET A 215 1.31 15.09 46.13
N PRO A 216 0.85 14.60 47.30
CA PRO A 216 1.70 14.49 48.48
C PRO A 216 2.94 13.63 48.21
N MET A 217 4.08 14.02 48.80
CA MET A 217 5.36 13.36 48.54
C MET A 217 5.35 11.86 48.89
N SER A 218 4.72 11.47 50.00
CA SER A 218 4.63 10.07 50.44
C SER A 218 3.91 9.20 49.42
N MET A 219 2.75 9.67 48.94
CA MET A 219 1.93 8.98 47.95
C MET A 219 2.68 8.87 46.61
N ARG A 220 3.29 9.97 46.14
CA ARG A 220 4.07 9.96 44.89
C ARG A 220 5.22 8.98 44.96
N LYS A 221 6.00 8.96 46.06
CA LYS A 221 7.09 8.00 46.28
C LYS A 221 6.58 6.55 46.31
N GLY A 222 5.46 6.29 46.98
CA GLY A 222 4.85 4.97 47.03
C GLY A 222 4.41 4.46 45.65
N MET A 223 3.79 5.33 44.84
CA MET A 223 3.41 5.00 43.47
C MET A 223 4.62 4.72 42.57
N ILE A 224 5.69 5.53 42.67
CA ILE A 224 6.94 5.30 41.93
C ILE A 224 7.55 3.95 42.33
N ALA A 225 7.69 3.67 43.62
CA ALA A 225 8.26 2.41 44.10
C ALA A 225 7.45 1.18 43.65
N SER A 226 6.11 1.28 43.68
CA SER A 226 5.22 0.21 43.18
C SER A 226 5.38 -0.01 41.68
N ARG A 227 5.42 1.07 40.88
CA ARG A 227 5.65 1.01 39.44
C ARG A 227 7.00 0.36 39.13
N ASP A 228 8.06 0.82 39.78
CA ASP A 228 9.42 0.32 39.53
C ASP A 228 9.55 -1.16 39.92
N LYS A 229 8.89 -1.62 40.99
CA LYS A 229 8.82 -3.04 41.35
C LYS A 229 8.14 -3.87 40.26
N LYS A 230 6.99 -3.42 39.74
CA LYS A 230 6.27 -4.12 38.66
C LYS A 230 7.10 -4.21 37.39
N ILE A 231 7.80 -3.13 37.04
CA ILE A 231 8.65 -3.07 35.84
C ILE A 231 9.86 -3.98 35.99
N LYS A 232 10.54 -3.94 37.14
CA LYS A 232 11.67 -4.85 37.40
C LYS A 232 11.24 -6.31 37.32
N LYS A 233 10.08 -6.65 37.87
CA LYS A 233 9.52 -8.00 37.76
C LYS A 233 9.24 -8.36 36.29
N PHE A 234 8.52 -7.51 35.56
CA PHE A 234 8.20 -7.74 34.15
C PHE A 234 9.46 -7.89 33.26
N GLU A 235 10.49 -7.07 33.49
CA GLU A 235 11.75 -7.15 32.75
C GLU A 235 12.59 -8.39 33.13
N ALA A 236 12.52 -8.85 34.38
CA ALA A 236 13.16 -10.09 34.81
C ALA A 236 12.44 -11.29 34.21
N ASP A 237 11.12 -11.36 34.36
CA ASP A 237 10.29 -12.44 33.82
C ASP A 237 10.47 -12.57 32.29
N ALA A 238 10.51 -11.43 31.56
CA ALA A 238 10.76 -11.43 30.12
C ALA A 238 12.19 -11.89 29.76
N ARG A 239 13.19 -11.52 30.56
CA ARG A 239 14.58 -11.96 30.36
C ARG A 239 14.72 -13.47 30.58
N ASP A 240 14.12 -13.98 31.63
CA ASP A 240 14.16 -15.39 32.00
C ASP A 240 13.40 -16.25 30.97
N ALA A 241 12.32 -15.72 30.40
CA ALA A 241 11.58 -16.36 29.31
C ALA A 241 12.19 -16.16 27.91
N GLY A 242 13.26 -15.37 27.77
CA GLY A 242 13.88 -15.08 26.46
C GLY A 242 13.04 -14.15 25.55
N ILE A 243 12.08 -13.40 26.10
CA ILE A 243 11.23 -12.45 25.36
C ILE A 243 11.95 -11.12 25.18
N VAL A 244 12.05 -10.65 23.94
CA VAL A 244 12.68 -9.36 23.61
C VAL A 244 11.69 -8.21 23.82
N LEU A 245 12.00 -7.30 24.75
CA LEU A 245 11.20 -6.10 25.02
C LEU A 245 11.71 -4.87 24.24
N SER A 246 10.82 -3.92 23.97
CA SER A 246 11.17 -2.63 23.37
C SER A 246 12.16 -1.85 24.24
N LYS A 247 13.13 -1.17 23.63
CA LYS A 247 14.20 -0.43 24.32
C LYS A 247 13.68 0.92 24.81
N VAL A 248 14.02 1.29 26.04
CA VAL A 248 13.72 2.62 26.62
C VAL A 248 14.99 3.45 26.81
N ARG A 249 14.84 4.78 26.79
CA ARG A 249 15.94 5.70 27.04
C ARG A 249 16.41 5.61 28.49
N LYS A 250 17.70 5.83 28.75
CA LYS A 250 18.25 5.83 30.11
C LYS A 250 17.57 6.91 30.97
N GLY A 251 16.97 6.48 32.09
CA GLY A 251 16.23 7.37 32.99
C GLY A 251 14.74 7.49 32.69
N GLN A 252 14.29 6.99 31.54
CA GLN A 252 12.88 6.77 31.23
C GLN A 252 12.44 5.41 31.77
N VAL A 253 11.19 5.35 32.20
CA VAL A 253 10.58 4.15 32.77
C VAL A 253 9.63 3.55 31.74
N ARG A 254 9.57 2.21 31.66
CA ARG A 254 8.65 1.50 30.76
C ARG A 254 7.21 1.67 31.21
N ASP A 255 6.33 2.06 30.29
CA ASP A 255 4.91 2.25 30.60
C ASP A 255 4.13 0.95 30.33
N LEU A 256 4.07 0.06 31.34
CA LEU A 256 3.32 -1.21 31.25
C LEU A 256 1.80 -1.03 31.20
N ASN A 257 1.29 0.12 31.62
CA ASN A 257 -0.13 0.46 31.66
C ASN A 257 -0.46 1.60 30.69
N ALA A 258 0.34 1.75 29.62
CA ALA A 258 0.07 2.73 28.57
C ALA A 258 -1.35 2.50 28.05
N GLY A 259 -2.23 3.50 28.20
CA GLY A 259 -3.62 3.37 27.77
C GLY A 259 -4.59 2.72 28.76
N LYS A 260 -4.20 2.38 30.00
CA LYS A 260 -5.13 1.86 31.03
C LYS A 260 -5.59 2.94 32.02
N GLY A 261 -6.88 3.00 32.37
CA GLY A 261 -7.44 3.94 33.38
C GLY A 261 -8.19 5.16 32.82
N SER A 262 -8.22 6.28 33.55
CA SER A 262 -8.81 7.55 33.08
C SER A 262 -7.73 8.59 32.73
N THR A 263 -6.80 8.87 33.64
CA THR A 263 -5.65 9.76 33.40
C THR A 263 -4.40 8.97 32.97
N LEU A 264 -3.43 9.65 32.36
CA LEU A 264 -2.15 9.03 32.04
C LEU A 264 -1.30 8.92 33.31
N THR A 265 -0.62 7.79 33.51
CA THR A 265 0.30 7.60 34.64
C THR A 265 1.45 8.60 34.61
N SER A 266 1.84 9.04 33.40
CA SER A 266 2.86 10.06 33.17
C SER A 266 2.46 11.45 33.68
N ASP A 267 1.17 11.75 33.87
CA ASP A 267 0.73 13.03 34.46
C ASP A 267 1.05 13.13 35.94
N ARG A 268 0.97 12.00 36.62
CA ARG A 268 1.17 11.90 38.06
C ARG A 268 2.64 11.75 38.42
N LEU A 269 3.32 10.86 37.70
CA LEU A 269 4.65 10.39 38.06
C LEU A 269 5.74 10.86 37.09
N GLY A 270 5.37 11.38 35.92
CA GLY A 270 6.29 11.63 34.82
C GLY A 270 6.68 10.34 34.08
N SER A 271 7.28 10.53 32.90
CA SER A 271 7.84 9.44 32.08
C SER A 271 9.15 8.88 32.65
N GLY A 272 9.77 9.55 33.60
CA GLY A 272 11.07 9.15 34.14
C GLY A 272 11.60 10.10 35.21
N VAL A 273 12.80 9.81 35.67
CA VAL A 273 13.50 10.67 36.63
C VAL A 273 14.28 11.73 35.85
N ASN A 274 13.81 12.98 35.92
CA ASN A 274 14.51 14.13 35.34
C ASN A 274 15.78 14.44 36.14
N LYS A 275 16.89 13.79 35.80
CA LYS A 275 18.22 14.15 36.32
C LYS A 275 18.79 15.25 35.43
N LYS A 276 19.15 16.38 36.03
CA LYS A 276 19.91 17.43 35.33
C LYS A 276 21.22 16.81 34.83
N LYS A 277 21.55 17.04 33.56
CA LYS A 277 22.84 16.63 33.00
C LYS A 277 23.91 17.55 33.59
N HIS A 278 24.65 17.05 34.56
CA HIS A 278 25.83 17.74 35.06
C HIS A 278 27.04 17.31 34.25
N HIS A 279 27.76 18.27 33.67
CA HIS A 279 29.07 18.01 33.10
C HIS A 279 30.05 17.79 34.25
N ARG A 280 30.93 16.79 34.13
CA ARG A 280 31.99 16.57 35.13
C ARG A 280 32.90 17.79 35.12
N ASP A 281 33.17 18.37 36.29
CA ASP A 281 34.16 19.43 36.39
C ASP A 281 35.51 18.90 35.89
N ARG A 282 36.14 19.63 34.97
CA ARG A 282 37.40 19.22 34.33
C ARG A 282 38.63 19.84 34.97
N GLY A 283 38.46 20.62 36.05
CA GLY A 283 39.58 21.29 36.71
C GLY A 283 40.23 22.37 35.83
N LEU A 284 41.27 23.00 36.37
CA LEU A 284 42.18 23.91 35.66
C LEU A 284 43.37 23.12 35.08
#